data_AF-A0A3R6X5P0-F1
#
_entry.id   AF-A0A3R6X5P0-F1
#
_cell.length_a   1.000
_cell.length_b   1.000
_cell.length_c   1.000
_cell.angle_alpha   90.00
_cell.angle_beta   90.00
_cell.angle_gamma   90.00
#
_symmetry.space_group_name_H-M   'P 1'
#
loop_
_entity.id
_entity.type
_entity.pdbx_description
1 polymer ?
#
loop_
_entity_poly.entity_id
_entity_poly.type
_entity_poly.pdbx_seq_one_letter_code
_entity_poly.pdbx_strand_id
1 'polypeptide(L)'
;MVNTMISIPGYVHLYRSLLRFYDMPENEVREMLYLLNTANLDCYEYYHPDRSVIQSGPVAFCGWLETKDCRPYRTEVQLYKSLLFLKRSIDRDLIVSAQREALQTLRCIISNLEYRFYKAYGMEIEDKRTVYGECTYRLVPREDEPSVCLMHDWIYLPSA
;
A
#
# COMPACT_ATOMS: atom_id res chain seq x y z
N MET A 1 10.86 2.30 7.92
CA MET A 1 10.35 3.39 8.77
C MET A 1 9.19 2.81 9.55
N VAL A 2 9.50 2.15 10.66
CA VAL A 2 8.52 1.97 11.74
C VAL A 2 8.34 3.39 12.30
N ASN A 3 7.13 3.81 12.64
CA ASN A 3 6.80 5.14 13.20
C ASN A 3 6.27 6.24 12.24
N THR A 4 5.45 5.88 11.25
CA THR A 4 4.70 6.88 10.45
C THR A 4 3.22 6.52 10.43
N MET A 5 2.37 7.46 10.86
CA MET A 5 0.93 7.33 10.75
C MET A 5 0.51 7.52 9.29
N ILE A 6 -0.26 6.58 8.77
CA ILE A 6 -0.72 6.58 7.39
C ILE A 6 -2.07 7.28 7.31
N SER A 7 -2.19 8.23 6.37
CA SER A 7 -3.42 9.00 6.19
C SER A 7 -4.51 8.16 5.50
N ILE A 8 -5.79 8.49 5.78
CA ILE A 8 -6.94 7.86 5.13
C ILE A 8 -6.88 7.92 3.60
N PRO A 9 -6.53 9.06 2.95
CA PRO A 9 -6.32 9.07 1.49
C PRO A 9 -5.34 8.01 0.99
N GLY A 10 -4.28 7.72 1.76
CA GLY A 10 -3.35 6.64 1.44
C GLY A 10 -4.04 5.28 1.38
N TYR A 11 -4.86 4.95 2.38
CA TYR A 11 -5.64 3.72 2.36
C TYR A 11 -6.66 3.66 1.21
N VAL A 12 -7.24 4.80 0.81
CA VAL A 12 -8.18 4.86 -0.33
C VAL A 12 -7.46 4.59 -1.66
N HIS A 13 -6.28 5.17 -1.87
CA HIS A 13 -5.42 4.84 -3.02
C HIS A 13 -5.09 3.35 -3.05
N LEU A 14 -4.70 2.79 -1.91
CA LEU A 14 -4.34 1.39 -1.78
C LEU A 14 -5.53 0.45 -2.04
N TYR A 15 -6.69 0.74 -1.45
CA TYR A 15 -7.95 0.01 -1.65
C TYR A 15 -8.30 -0.12 -3.13
N ARG A 16 -8.41 1.01 -3.84
CA ARG A 16 -8.76 1.02 -5.27
C ARG A 16 -7.71 0.31 -6.12
N SER A 17 -6.45 0.36 -5.70
CA SER A 17 -5.35 -0.31 -6.42
C SER A 17 -5.35 -1.82 -6.21
N LEU A 18 -5.66 -2.29 -5.01
CA LEU A 18 -5.82 -3.73 -4.74
C LEU A 18 -6.97 -4.31 -5.56
N LEU A 19 -8.10 -3.61 -5.65
CA LEU A 19 -9.20 -4.01 -6.52
C LEU A 19 -8.79 -4.05 -8.00
N ARG A 20 -8.03 -3.06 -8.44
CA ARG A 20 -7.58 -2.96 -9.85
C ARG A 20 -6.57 -4.05 -10.24
N PHE A 21 -5.59 -4.34 -9.38
CA PHE A 21 -4.41 -5.13 -9.75
C PHE A 21 -4.37 -6.53 -9.14
N TYR A 22 -5.20 -6.84 -8.15
CA TYR A 22 -5.08 -8.07 -7.37
C TYR A 22 -6.38 -8.89 -7.26
N ASP A 23 -7.49 -8.41 -7.84
CA ASP A 23 -8.77 -9.15 -7.98
C ASP A 23 -9.27 -9.81 -6.68
N MET A 24 -9.04 -9.15 -5.54
CA MET A 24 -9.50 -9.61 -4.23
C MET A 24 -10.93 -9.10 -3.99
N PRO A 25 -11.83 -9.92 -3.40
CA PRO A 25 -13.18 -9.49 -3.04
C PRO A 25 -13.18 -8.21 -2.19
N GLU A 26 -14.08 -7.27 -2.50
CA GLU A 26 -14.08 -5.94 -1.87
C GLU A 26 -14.24 -5.99 -0.35
N ASN A 27 -15.00 -6.94 0.18
CA ASN A 27 -15.14 -7.17 1.62
C ASN A 27 -13.81 -7.58 2.27
N GLU A 28 -13.08 -8.50 1.65
CA GLU A 28 -11.78 -8.96 2.16
C GLU A 28 -10.74 -7.83 2.14
N VAL A 29 -10.71 -7.03 1.07
CA VAL A 29 -9.81 -5.86 1.00
C VAL A 29 -10.14 -4.87 2.12
N ARG A 30 -11.41 -4.55 2.33
CA ARG A 30 -11.83 -3.57 3.37
C ARG A 30 -11.49 -4.05 4.77
N GLU A 31 -11.79 -5.31 5.09
CA GLU A 31 -11.48 -5.91 6.38
C GLU A 31 -9.97 -5.92 6.64
N MET A 32 -9.18 -6.39 5.67
CA MET A 32 -7.72 -6.40 5.77
C MET A 32 -7.17 -4.98 5.96
N LEU A 33 -7.62 -4.00 5.18
CA LEU A 33 -7.13 -2.62 5.29
C LEU A 33 -7.53 -1.95 6.60
N TYR A 34 -8.69 -2.27 7.16
CA TYR A 34 -9.10 -1.80 8.48
C TYR A 34 -8.17 -2.35 9.57
N LEU A 35 -7.88 -3.65 9.54
CA LEU A 35 -6.96 -4.28 10.49
C LEU A 35 -5.52 -3.72 10.33
N LEU A 36 -5.07 -3.48 9.11
CA LEU A 36 -3.77 -2.84 8.86
C LEU A 36 -3.73 -1.36 9.26
N ASN A 37 -4.86 -0.66 9.22
CA ASN A 37 -4.98 0.70 9.73
C ASN A 37 -4.87 0.75 11.25
N THR A 38 -5.64 -0.07 11.96
CA THR A 38 -5.54 -0.13 13.42
C THR A 38 -4.14 -0.59 13.86
N ALA A 39 -3.55 -1.56 13.18
CA ALA A 39 -2.17 -1.99 13.42
C ALA A 39 -1.15 -0.85 13.26
N ASN A 40 -1.30 -0.02 12.23
CA ASN A 40 -0.45 1.14 12.01
C ASN A 40 -0.63 2.19 13.13
N LEU A 41 -1.87 2.41 13.58
CA LEU A 41 -2.18 3.35 14.67
C LEU A 41 -1.63 2.87 16.01
N ASP A 42 -1.82 1.60 16.36
CA ASP A 42 -1.29 1.00 17.59
C ASP A 42 0.25 1.11 17.65
N CYS A 43 0.91 0.80 16.53
CA CYS A 43 2.37 0.96 16.44
C CYS A 43 2.77 2.43 16.59
N TYR A 44 2.07 3.34 15.91
CA TYR A 44 2.38 4.77 15.97
C TYR A 44 2.21 5.35 17.38
N GLU A 45 1.13 5.02 18.07
CA GLU A 45 0.87 5.46 19.46
C GLU A 45 1.94 4.93 20.42
N TYR A 46 2.36 3.67 20.27
CA TYR A 46 3.45 3.09 21.07
C TYR A 46 4.76 3.88 20.94
N TYR A 47 5.12 4.29 19.72
CA TYR A 47 6.34 5.03 19.44
C TYR A 47 6.21 6.56 19.66
N HIS A 48 5.00 7.08 19.92
CA HIS A 48 4.73 8.48 20.23
C HIS A 48 3.76 8.61 21.43
N PRO A 49 4.19 8.29 22.65
CA PRO A 49 3.32 8.27 23.83
C PRO A 49 2.68 9.63 24.17
N ASP A 50 3.28 10.73 23.70
CA ASP A 50 2.75 12.09 23.89
C ASP A 50 1.62 12.44 22.90
N ARG A 51 1.29 11.55 21.95
CA ARG A 51 0.24 11.76 20.95
C ARG A 51 -0.95 10.87 21.24
N SER A 52 -2.12 11.48 21.39
CA SER A 52 -3.38 10.73 21.41
C SER A 52 -3.83 10.43 19.99
N VAL A 53 -4.05 9.14 19.69
CA VAL A 53 -4.57 8.68 18.40
C VAL A 53 -6.01 8.25 18.59
N ILE A 54 -6.92 8.76 17.76
CA ILE A 54 -8.33 8.35 17.76
C ILE A 54 -8.53 7.34 16.64
N GLN A 55 -8.83 6.09 16.99
CA GLN A 55 -9.17 5.07 16.02
C GLN A 55 -10.59 5.26 15.49
N SER A 56 -10.77 5.12 14.18
CA SER A 56 -12.09 5.05 13.57
C SER A 56 -12.71 3.67 13.77
N GLY A 57 -14.03 3.61 13.97
CA GLY A 57 -14.75 2.33 13.87
C GLY A 57 -14.74 1.77 12.44
N PRO A 58 -14.97 0.46 12.25
CA PRO A 58 -14.88 -0.21 10.96
C PRO A 58 -15.86 0.36 9.93
N VAL A 59 -17.08 0.72 10.35
CA VAL A 59 -18.10 1.30 9.47
C VAL A 59 -17.63 2.64 8.89
N ALA A 60 -17.06 3.51 9.73
CA ALA A 60 -16.57 4.81 9.28
C ALA A 60 -15.37 4.66 8.33
N PHE A 61 -14.42 3.80 8.69
CA PHE A 61 -13.24 3.52 7.86
C PHE A 61 -13.63 2.99 6.49
N CYS A 62 -14.46 1.94 6.43
CA CYS A 62 -14.92 1.36 5.18
C CYS A 62 -15.71 2.38 4.34
N GLY A 63 -16.56 3.19 4.98
CA GLY A 63 -17.28 4.27 4.29
C GLY A 63 -16.33 5.28 3.64
N TRP A 64 -15.19 5.61 4.26
CA TRP A 64 -14.19 6.48 3.65
C TRP A 64 -13.48 5.85 2.44
N LEU A 65 -13.22 4.54 2.46
CA LEU A 65 -12.63 3.83 1.33
C LEU A 65 -13.49 3.94 0.07
N GLU A 66 -14.80 3.90 0.24
CA GLU A 66 -15.79 3.96 -0.85
C GLU A 66 -16.04 5.39 -1.32
N THR A 67 -16.19 6.34 -0.39
CA THR A 67 -16.70 7.68 -0.68
C THR A 67 -15.63 8.73 -1.01
N LYS A 68 -14.37 8.55 -0.59
CA LYS A 68 -13.32 9.53 -0.86
C LYS A 68 -12.81 9.43 -2.30
N ASP A 69 -12.65 10.59 -2.93
CA ASP A 69 -12.14 10.66 -4.30
C ASP A 69 -10.61 10.60 -4.34
N CYS A 70 -10.08 9.39 -4.48
CA CYS A 70 -8.65 9.15 -4.71
C CYS A 70 -8.50 8.15 -5.87
N ARG A 71 -7.65 8.42 -6.85
CA ARG A 71 -7.44 7.48 -7.98
C ARG A 71 -6.64 6.23 -7.55
N PRO A 72 -6.80 5.05 -8.18
CA PRO A 72 -5.84 3.96 -8.00
C PRO A 72 -4.44 4.37 -8.49
N TYR A 73 -3.41 3.63 -8.06
CA TYR A 73 -2.08 3.71 -8.63
C TYR A 73 -2.11 3.43 -10.14
N ARG A 74 -1.15 4.00 -10.86
CA ARG A 74 -1.03 3.83 -12.31
C ARG A 74 -0.37 2.50 -12.65
N THR A 75 0.55 2.01 -11.82
CA THR A 75 1.36 0.81 -12.08
C THR A 75 1.37 -0.16 -10.90
N GLU A 76 1.67 -1.43 -11.19
CA GLU A 76 1.89 -2.46 -10.16
C GLU A 76 3.15 -2.17 -9.32
N VAL A 77 4.14 -1.44 -9.86
CA VAL A 77 5.35 -1.02 -9.13
C VAL A 77 5.00 -0.03 -8.01
N GLN A 78 4.11 0.93 -8.28
CA GLN A 78 3.59 1.85 -7.26
C GLN A 78 2.81 1.09 -6.18
N LEU A 79 1.98 0.12 -6.57
CA LEU A 79 1.26 -0.73 -5.62
C LEU A 79 2.24 -1.50 -4.73
N TYR A 80 3.20 -2.19 -5.32
CA TYR A 80 4.21 -2.96 -4.61
C TYR A 80 4.98 -2.10 -3.60
N LYS A 81 5.46 -0.92 -4.03
CA LYS A 81 6.21 -0.01 -3.15
C LYS A 81 5.34 0.52 -2.00
N SER A 82 4.06 0.77 -2.24
CA SER A 82 3.09 1.20 -1.22
C SER A 82 2.80 0.11 -0.19
N LEU A 83 2.63 -1.14 -0.64
CA LEU A 83 2.43 -2.31 0.25
C LEU A 83 3.66 -2.55 1.12
N LEU A 84 4.86 -2.44 0.55
CA LEU A 84 6.10 -2.50 1.32
C LEU A 84 6.11 -1.40 2.40
N PHE A 85 5.73 -0.16 2.07
CA PHE A 85 5.71 0.94 3.05
C PHE A 85 4.74 0.67 4.19
N LEU A 86 3.51 0.22 3.89
CA LEU A 86 2.55 -0.19 4.92
C LEU A 86 3.13 -1.29 5.80
N LYS A 87 3.69 -2.35 5.20
CA LYS A 87 4.35 -3.44 5.94
C LYS A 87 5.47 -2.94 6.85
N ARG A 88 6.29 -1.99 6.39
CA ARG A 88 7.39 -1.42 7.20
C ARG A 88 6.90 -0.46 8.29
N SER A 89 5.66 0.03 8.22
CA SER A 89 5.06 0.91 9.21
C SER A 89 4.46 0.18 10.41
N ILE A 90 4.35 -1.15 10.32
CA ILE A 90 3.72 -2.01 11.34
C ILE A 90 4.80 -2.87 11.98
N ASP A 91 4.89 -2.79 13.31
CA ASP A 91 5.70 -3.66 14.13
C ASP A 91 4.89 -4.89 14.54
N ARG A 92 5.35 -6.08 14.16
CA ARG A 92 4.62 -7.34 14.39
C ARG A 92 4.50 -7.67 15.88
N ASP A 93 5.44 -7.20 16.70
CA ASP A 93 5.49 -7.54 18.12
C ASP A 93 4.54 -6.68 18.94
N LEU A 94 4.07 -5.55 18.39
CA LEU A 94 3.15 -4.61 19.03
C LEU A 94 1.67 -4.85 18.71
N ILE A 95 1.35 -5.76 17.79
CA ILE A 95 0.00 -5.95 17.25
C ILE A 95 -0.67 -7.24 17.72
N VAL A 96 -2.00 -7.27 17.72
CA VAL A 96 -2.81 -8.42 18.12
C VAL A 96 -2.94 -9.48 17.01
N SER A 97 -3.46 -10.67 17.34
CA SER A 97 -3.54 -11.80 16.40
C SER A 97 -4.26 -11.47 15.09
N ALA A 98 -5.42 -10.82 15.13
CA ALA A 98 -6.17 -10.45 13.91
C ALA A 98 -5.37 -9.52 12.99
N GLN A 99 -4.63 -8.56 13.58
CA GLN A 99 -3.75 -7.67 12.82
C GLN A 99 -2.56 -8.42 12.22
N ARG A 100 -2.03 -9.44 12.92
CA ARG A 100 -0.95 -10.30 12.38
C ARG A 100 -1.43 -11.13 11.20
N GLU A 101 -2.67 -11.60 11.22
CA GLU A 101 -3.29 -12.30 10.08
C GLU A 101 -3.42 -11.38 8.88
N ALA A 102 -3.92 -10.16 9.07
CA ALA A 102 -3.97 -9.15 8.01
C ALA A 102 -2.57 -8.79 7.47
N LEU A 103 -1.57 -8.67 8.35
CA LEU A 103 -0.17 -8.45 7.96
C LEU A 103 0.40 -9.64 7.18
N GLN A 104 -0.03 -10.86 7.49
CA GLN A 104 0.36 -12.04 6.73
C GLN A 104 -0.30 -12.05 5.33
N THR A 105 -1.57 -11.68 5.22
CA THR A 105 -2.24 -11.49 3.92
C THR A 105 -1.51 -10.44 3.09
N LEU A 106 -1.13 -9.30 3.68
CA LEU A 106 -0.32 -8.28 3.03
C LEU A 106 0.99 -8.84 2.47
N ARG A 107 1.69 -9.69 3.25
CA ARG A 107 2.92 -10.35 2.81
C ARG A 107 2.68 -11.30 1.64
N CYS A 108 1.58 -12.06 1.65
CA CYS A 108 1.21 -12.93 0.53
C CYS A 108 0.94 -12.13 -0.75
N ILE A 109 0.26 -10.98 -0.64
CA ILE A 109 0.03 -10.07 -1.78
C ILE A 109 1.36 -9.60 -2.38
N ILE A 110 2.28 -9.14 -1.53
CA ILE A 110 3.62 -8.68 -1.95
C ILE A 110 4.35 -9.77 -2.74
N SER A 111 4.42 -10.99 -2.21
CA SER A 111 5.09 -12.11 -2.89
C SER A 111 4.41 -12.51 -4.19
N ASN A 112 3.08 -12.44 -4.26
CA ASN A 112 2.35 -12.71 -5.49
C ASN A 112 2.59 -11.64 -6.55
N LEU A 113 2.72 -10.36 -6.16
CA LEU A 113 3.12 -9.29 -7.09
C LEU A 113 4.52 -9.51 -7.64
N GLU A 114 5.49 -9.86 -6.80
CA GLU A 114 6.87 -10.19 -7.23
C GLU A 114 6.87 -11.31 -8.26
N TYR A 115 6.14 -12.39 -7.98
CA TYR A 115 6.04 -13.54 -8.87
C TYR A 115 5.36 -13.18 -10.20
N ARG A 116 4.21 -12.49 -10.17
CA ARG A 116 3.49 -12.07 -11.39
C ARG A 116 4.35 -11.12 -12.23
N PHE A 117 5.04 -10.18 -11.59
CA PHE A 117 5.92 -9.25 -12.27
C PHE A 117 7.11 -9.96 -12.93
N TYR A 118 7.78 -10.86 -12.21
CA TYR A 118 8.86 -11.67 -12.77
C TYR A 118 8.40 -12.50 -13.96
N LYS A 119 7.22 -13.13 -13.87
CA LYS A 119 6.64 -13.91 -14.96
C LYS A 119 6.35 -13.05 -16.20
N ALA A 120 5.93 -11.80 -16.02
CA ALA A 120 5.58 -10.89 -17.11
C ALA A 120 6.81 -10.25 -17.78
N TYR A 121 7.80 -9.82 -16.98
CA TYR A 121 8.92 -9.00 -17.45
C TYR A 121 10.29 -9.74 -17.47
N GLY A 122 10.37 -10.94 -16.91
CA GLY A 122 11.63 -11.70 -16.81
C GLY A 122 12.66 -11.05 -15.89
N MET A 123 12.22 -10.26 -14.92
CA MET A 123 13.09 -9.57 -13.96
C MET A 123 12.37 -9.29 -12.64
N GLU A 124 13.14 -9.08 -11.58
CA GLU A 124 12.61 -8.71 -10.26
C GLU A 124 11.99 -7.31 -10.32
N ILE A 125 10.92 -7.09 -9.54
CA ILE A 125 10.23 -5.79 -9.49
C ILE A 125 11.12 -4.66 -8.95
N GLU A 126 12.12 -4.98 -8.14
CA GLU A 126 13.11 -4.04 -7.59
C GLU A 126 14.32 -3.82 -8.51
N ASP A 127 14.40 -4.48 -9.67
CA ASP A 127 15.50 -4.31 -10.63
C ASP A 127 15.62 -2.84 -11.08
N LYS A 128 16.84 -2.35 -11.24
CA LYS A 128 17.13 -0.96 -11.68
C LYS A 128 16.51 -0.55 -13.02
N ARG A 129 16.06 -1.51 -13.83
CA ARG A 129 15.36 -1.28 -15.10
C ARG A 129 13.87 -0.96 -14.88
N THR A 130 13.31 -1.28 -13.71
CA THR A 130 11.96 -0.87 -13.35
C THR A 130 11.97 0.55 -12.79
N VAL A 131 10.80 1.17 -12.77
CA VAL A 131 10.59 2.49 -12.16
C VAL A 131 10.62 2.47 -10.63
N TYR A 132 10.99 1.33 -10.01
CA TYR A 132 10.95 1.15 -8.56
C TYR A 132 11.77 2.22 -7.84
N GLY A 133 12.95 2.59 -8.35
CA GLY A 133 13.77 3.67 -7.79
C GLY A 133 13.07 5.02 -7.76
N GLU A 134 12.27 5.31 -8.79
CA GLU A 134 11.60 6.60 -9.02
C GLU A 134 10.26 6.74 -8.30
N CYS A 135 9.58 5.64 -7.98
CA CYS A 135 8.34 5.69 -7.20
C CYS A 135 8.62 6.13 -5.76
N THR A 136 7.73 6.87 -5.10
CA THR A 136 7.94 7.25 -3.70
C THR A 136 7.47 6.17 -2.73
N TYR A 137 8.09 6.16 -1.55
CA TYR A 137 7.81 5.15 -0.52
C TYR A 137 6.69 5.63 0.43
N ARG A 138 5.45 5.63 -0.08
CA ARG A 138 4.23 6.11 0.61
C ARG A 138 2.98 5.56 -0.07
N LEU A 139 1.82 5.61 0.59
CA LEU A 139 0.56 5.18 -0.01
C LEU A 139 -0.10 6.23 -0.93
N VAL A 140 0.23 7.51 -0.82
CA VAL A 140 -0.33 8.54 -1.71
C VAL A 140 0.64 8.72 -2.88
N PRO A 141 0.30 8.38 -4.13
CA PRO A 141 1.24 8.52 -5.24
C PRO A 141 1.51 10.02 -5.50
N ARG A 142 2.71 10.36 -5.98
CA ARG A 142 2.94 11.74 -6.48
C ARG A 142 2.37 11.89 -7.90
N GLU A 143 2.19 13.13 -8.33
CA GLU A 143 1.76 13.42 -9.70
C GLU A 143 2.87 13.18 -10.72
N ASP A 144 4.12 13.42 -10.31
CA ASP A 144 5.35 13.22 -11.09
C ASP A 144 5.82 11.76 -11.11
N GLU A 145 5.10 10.84 -10.47
CA GLU A 145 5.47 9.43 -10.47
C GLU A 145 5.15 8.70 -11.79
N PRO A 146 6.05 7.79 -12.20
CA PRO A 146 5.74 6.45 -12.67
C PRO A 146 4.36 6.13 -13.28
N SER A 147 4.11 6.23 -14.60
CA SER A 147 2.88 5.71 -15.23
C SER A 147 3.08 4.43 -16.02
N VAL A 148 4.31 3.95 -16.11
CA VAL A 148 4.72 2.68 -16.72
C VAL A 148 5.64 1.94 -15.76
N CYS A 149 5.74 0.63 -15.90
CA CYS A 149 6.54 -0.21 -14.98
C CYS A 149 8.05 -0.14 -15.25
N LEU A 150 8.47 0.19 -16.47
CA LEU A 150 9.86 0.13 -16.92
C LEU A 150 10.43 1.53 -17.18
N MET A 151 11.68 1.75 -16.80
CA MET A 151 12.38 3.02 -17.00
C MET A 151 12.50 3.39 -18.48
N HIS A 152 12.74 2.39 -19.33
CA HIS A 152 12.79 2.58 -20.77
C HIS A 152 11.53 3.28 -21.28
N ASP A 153 10.35 2.73 -20.94
CA ASP A 153 9.08 3.24 -21.44
C ASP A 153 8.76 4.62 -20.88
N TRP A 154 9.25 4.94 -19.68
CA TRP A 154 9.02 6.23 -19.04
C TRP A 154 9.74 7.37 -19.76
N ILE A 155 10.99 7.14 -20.20
CA ILE A 155 11.82 8.13 -20.90
C ILE A 155 11.23 8.46 -22.28
N TYR A 156 10.52 7.52 -22.91
CA TYR A 156 9.94 7.69 -24.25
C TYR A 156 8.45 8.05 -24.26
N LEU A 157 7.82 8.28 -23.10
CA LEU A 157 6.50 8.88 -23.07
C LEU A 157 6.60 10.33 -23.58
N PRO A 158 5.75 10.76 -24.54
CA PRO A 158 5.63 12.17 -24.84
C PRO A 158 5.35 12.91 -23.54
N SER A 159 6.14 13.94 -23.24
CA SER A 159 5.80 14.89 -22.18
C SER A 159 4.40 15.42 -22.49
N ALA A 160 3.42 15.06 -21.66
CA ALA A 160 2.04 15.51 -21.82
C ALA A 160 1.93 17.02 -21.65
#